data_AF-X0VF48-F1
#
_entry.id   AF-X0VF48-F1
#
_cell.length_a   1.000
_cell.length_b   1.000
_cell.length_c   1.000
_cell.angle_alpha   90.00
_cell.angle_beta   90.00
_cell.angle_gamma   90.00
#
_symmetry.space_group_name_H-M   'P 1'
#
loop_
_entity.id
_entity.type
_entity.pdbx_description
1 polymer ?
#
loop_
_entity_poly.entity_id
_entity_poly.type
_entity_poly.pdbx_seq_one_letter_code
_entity_poly.pdbx_strand_id
1 'polypeptide(L)' 'MRTIGRMTTTHYDAIVIGSGISGGWAAKELCERGLKTLVLERGRDVQHIKDYPTMSLRRWDFDLRGENPR' A
#
# COMPACT_ATOMS: atom_id res chain seq x y z
N MET A 1 6.88 -3.72 -38.66
CA MET A 1 8.06 -4.11 -37.87
C MET A 1 8.01 -3.36 -36.54
N ARG A 2 7.44 -3.98 -35.49
CA ARG A 2 7.36 -3.37 -34.15
C ARG A 2 8.62 -3.76 -33.38
N THR A 3 9.47 -2.79 -33.05
CA THR A 3 10.60 -2.96 -32.14
C THR A 3 10.05 -3.37 -30.77
N ILE A 4 10.30 -4.62 -30.36
CA ILE A 4 10.05 -5.06 -28.98
C ILE A 4 10.99 -4.22 -28.11
N GLY A 5 10.41 -3.43 -27.20
CA GLY A 5 11.15 -2.52 -26.33
C GLY A 5 12.25 -3.27 -25.57
N ARG A 6 13.40 -2.60 -25.42
CA ARG A 6 14.57 -3.09 -24.68
C ARG A 6 14.17 -3.64 -23.30
N MET A 7 14.32 -4.95 -23.08
CA MET A 7 14.13 -5.55 -21.76
C MET A 7 15.31 -5.16 -20.86
N THR A 8 15.09 -4.22 -19.96
CA THR A 8 16.04 -3.90 -18.89
C THR A 8 15.71 -4.73 -17.66
N THR A 9 16.57 -5.68 -17.30
CA THR A 9 16.46 -6.42 -16.04
C THR A 9 16.69 -5.47 -14.87
N THR A 10 15.67 -5.27 -14.03
CA THR A 10 15.79 -4.51 -12.78
C THR A 10 16.16 -5.45 -11.64
N HIS A 11 17.33 -5.24 -11.04
CA HIS A 11 17.75 -5.96 -9.84
C HIS A 11 17.29 -5.23 -8.58
N TYR A 12 16.86 -6.00 -7.59
CA TYR A 12 16.48 -5.58 -6.24
C TYR A 12 17.18 -6.50 -5.24
N ASP A 13 17.56 -5.96 -4.09
CA ASP A 13 18.23 -6.74 -3.03
C ASP A 13 17.21 -7.49 -2.17
N ALA A 14 16.01 -6.92 -2.04
CA ALA A 14 14.90 -7.52 -1.30
C ALA A 14 13.56 -7.25 -1.99
N ILE A 15 12.65 -8.20 -1.90
CA ILE A 15 11.26 -8.06 -2.36
C ILE A 15 10.34 -8.36 -1.17
N VAL A 16 9.49 -7.40 -0.84
CA VAL A 16 8.46 -7.51 0.20
C VAL A 16 7.11 -7.68 -0.49
N ILE A 17 6.39 -8.74 -0.12
CA ILE A 17 5.04 -9.01 -0.62
C ILE A 17 4.04 -8.61 0.47
N GLY A 18 3.26 -7.57 0.20
CA GLY A 18 2.27 -6.97 1.08
C GLY A 18 2.74 -5.62 1.66
N SER A 19 1.91 -4.57 1.55
CA SER A 19 2.18 -3.24 2.13
C SER A 19 1.42 -2.98 3.44
N GLY A 20 0.86 -4.03 4.04
CA GLY A 20 0.26 -3.96 5.38
C GLY A 20 1.26 -3.56 6.48
N ILE A 21 0.78 -3.50 7.73
CA ILE A 21 1.56 -2.95 8.86
C ILE A 21 2.97 -3.54 9.01
N SER A 22 3.10 -4.86 8.90
CA SER A 22 4.39 -5.55 9.02
C SER A 22 5.24 -5.43 7.75
N GLY A 23 4.61 -5.46 6.57
CA GLY A 23 5.32 -5.34 5.29
C GLY A 23 5.93 -3.96 5.10
N GLY A 24 5.19 -2.91 5.47
CA GLY A 24 5.71 -1.53 5.51
C GLY A 24 6.87 -1.37 6.47
N TRP A 25 6.80 -1.95 7.68
CA TRP A 25 7.91 -1.91 8.64
C TRP A 25 9.15 -2.65 8.16
N ALA A 26 8.97 -3.84 7.56
CA ALA A 26 10.06 -4.59 6.96
C ALA A 26 10.71 -3.80 5.81
N ALA A 27 9.91 -3.22 4.92
CA ALA A 27 10.41 -2.40 3.82
C ALA A 27 11.17 -1.16 4.33
N LYS A 28 10.67 -0.49 5.37
CA LYS A 28 11.36 0.63 6.04
C LYS A 28 12.73 0.22 6.52
N GLU A 29 12.81 -0.84 7.33
CA GLU A 29 14.06 -1.32 7.93
C GLU A 29 15.08 -1.72 6.85
N LEU A 30 14.63 -2.38 5.77
CA LEU A 30 15.49 -2.77 4.66
C LEU A 30 16.02 -1.53 3.90
N CYS A 31 15.16 -0.56 3.62
CA CYS A 31 15.53 0.69 2.97
C CYS A 31 16.50 1.52 3.81
N GLU A 32 16.31 1.60 5.13
CA GLU A 32 17.21 2.32 6.05
C GLU A 32 18.61 1.69 6.11
N ARG A 33 18.70 0.38 5.87
CA ARG A 33 19.98 -0.34 5.72
C ARG A 33 20.60 -0.19 4.33
N GLY A 34 20.01 0.60 3.44
CA GLY A 34 20.52 0.91 2.11
C GLY A 34 20.18 -0.12 1.03
N LEU A 35 19.28 -1.07 1.31
CA LEU A 35 18.87 -2.09 0.35
C LEU A 35 17.84 -1.54 -0.64
N LYS A 36 18.05 -1.83 -1.94
CA LYS A 36 17.07 -1.51 -2.97
C LYS A 36 15.90 -2.49 -2.89
N THR A 37 14.85 -2.07 -2.19
CA THR A 37 13.72 -2.92 -1.83
C THR A 37 12.51 -2.65 -2.74
N LEU A 38 11.92 -3.71 -3.29
CA LEU A 38 10.63 -3.66 -4.00
C LEU A 38 9.50 -4.09 -3.07
N VAL A 39 8.41 -3.33 -3.02
CA VAL A 39 7.18 -3.71 -2.30
C VAL A 39 6.07 -3.98 -3.32
N LEU A 40 5.41 -5.13 -3.22
CA LEU A 40 4.27 -5.50 -4.06
C LEU A 40 3.03 -5.69 -3.20
N GLU A 41 1.94 -5.01 -3.55
CA GLU A 41 0.64 -5.16 -2.88
C GLU A 41 -0.43 -5.42 -3.93
N ARG A 42 -1.42 -6.27 -3.60
CA ARG A 42 -2.56 -6.56 -4.48
C ARG A 42 -3.57 -5.41 -4.47
N GLY A 43 -3.75 -4.77 -3.31
CA GLY A 43 -4.71 -3.68 -3.10
C GLY A 43 -4.47 -2.45 -3.96
N ARG A 44 -5.50 -1.59 -4.06
CA ARG A 44 -5.38 -0.25 -4.66
C ARG A 44 -4.48 0.64 -3.78
N ASP A 45 -3.84 1.64 -4.38
CA ASP A 45 -3.21 2.71 -3.60
C ASP A 45 -4.31 3.47 -2.85
N VAL A 46 -4.23 3.49 -1.52
CA VAL A 46 -5.20 4.13 -0.63
C VAL A 46 -4.48 5.22 0.12
N GLN A 47 -4.80 6.47 -0.20
CA GLN A 47 -4.18 7.62 0.43
C GLN A 47 -5.00 8.04 1.64
N HIS A 48 -4.36 8.06 2.81
CA HIS A 48 -4.95 8.69 4.00
C HIS A 48 -5.34 10.13 3.65
N ILE A 49 -6.44 10.62 4.24
CA ILE A 49 -7.11 11.90 3.95
C ILE A 49 -8.04 11.87 2.74
N LYS A 50 -7.64 11.29 1.60
CA LYS A 50 -8.50 11.26 0.39
C LYS A 50 -9.50 10.11 0.42
N ASP A 51 -9.00 8.91 0.66
CA ASP A 51 -9.77 7.68 0.48
C ASP A 51 -10.43 7.20 1.77
N TYR A 52 -10.29 7.96 2.86
CA TYR A 52 -10.94 7.73 4.16
C TYR A 52 -12.03 8.80 4.39
N PRO A 53 -13.14 8.79 3.63
CA PRO A 53 -14.20 9.80 3.75
C PRO A 53 -14.86 9.80 5.13
N THR A 54 -14.73 8.70 5.87
CA THR A 54 -15.32 8.51 7.19
C THR A 54 -14.36 8.80 8.36
N MET A 55 -13.11 9.23 8.09
CA MET A 55 -12.07 9.37 9.14
C MET A 55 -12.41 10.42 10.20
N SER A 56 -13.07 11.50 9.80
CA SER A 56 -13.46 12.61 10.66
C SER A 56 -14.90 12.52 11.16
N LEU A 57 -15.65 11.50 10.73
CA LEU A 57 -17.03 11.30 11.13
C LEU A 57 -17.09 10.78 12.57
N ARG A 58 -17.98 11.37 13.36
CA ARG A 58 -18.32 10.91 14.70
C ARG A 58 -19.37 9.82 14.58
N ARG A 59 -19.54 9.00 15.63
CA ARG A 59 -20.50 7.88 15.61
C ARG A 59 -21.90 8.31 15.18
N TRP A 60 -22.37 9.48 15.60
CA TRP A 60 -23.71 9.99 15.24
C TRP A 60 -23.81 10.59 13.84
N ASP A 61 -22.69 10.75 13.12
CA ASP A 61 -22.68 11.20 11.72
C ASP A 61 -22.90 10.04 10.73
N PHE A 62 -22.90 8.78 11.21
CA PHE A 62 -23.21 7.59 10.40
C PHE A 62 -24.73 7.33 10.39
N ASP A 63 -25.28 6.88 9.26
CA ASP A 63 -26.72 6.63 9.06
C ASP A 63 -27.35 5.73 10.14
N LEU A 64 -26.65 4.67 10.54
CA LEU A 64 -27.07 3.75 11.61
C LEU A 64 -26.39 4.03 12.95
N ARG A 65 -25.77 5.20 13.12
CA ARG A 65 -24.98 5.59 14.29
C ARG A 65 -23.86 4.59 14.67
N GLY A 66 -23.37 3.85 13.67
CA GLY A 66 -22.40 2.78 13.84
C GLY A 66 -22.98 1.43 14.25
N GLU A 67 -24.31 1.25 14.23
CA GLU A 67 -24.93 -0.08 14.32
C GLU A 67 -24.75 -0.83 13.00
N ASN A 68 -24.37 -2.10 13.09
CA ASN A 68 -24.24 -2.96 11.93
C ASN A 68 -25.64 -3.43 11.50
N PRO A 69 -26.03 -3.33 10.22
CA PRO A 69 -27.26 -3.96 9.76
C PRO A 69 -27.19 -5.46 10.08
N ARG A 70 -28.20 -5.98 10.79
CA ARG A 70 -28.31 -7.41 11.08
C ARG A 70 -28.65 -8.22 9.83
#